data_AF-A0A1F6S2N9-F1
#
_entry.id   AF-A0A1F6S2N9-F1
#
_cell.length_a   1.000
_cell.length_b   1.000
_cell.length_c   1.000
_cell.angle_alpha   90.00
_cell.angle_beta   90.00
_cell.angle_gamma   90.00
#
_symmetry.space_group_name_H-M   'P 1'
#
loop_
_entity.id
_entity.type
_entity.pdbx_description
1 polymer ?
#
loop_
_entity_poly.entity_id
_entity_poly.type
_entity_poly.pdbx_seq_one_letter_code
_entity_poly.pdbx_strand_id
1 'polypeptide(L)'
;MKKGKNKKEKKADKKNPKRPSTPEDFFFGFLVSVSLVFAFLCFLSVAAIPVSLPQVTEAKGSAAKEKNIRKLVKGYPIEEMASHIARKDKKTAAFLVAIAKKESNWGIYSPEKNGKSCYNYWGYRGPENPTSSGYSCFSSPRHAVNVVGKRIKNLVAQKVDTPREMVMWKCGDACTRSGARGEAKWVRDVGFYYKKVL
;
A
#
# COMPACT_ATOMS: atom_id res chain seq x y z
N MET A 1 -0.97 92.26 2.53
CA MET A 1 -1.92 92.48 3.64
C MET A 1 -3.04 91.45 3.56
N LYS A 2 -3.30 90.74 4.66
CA LYS A 2 -4.43 89.82 4.85
C LYS A 2 -5.76 90.58 4.86
N LYS A 3 -6.82 89.97 4.30
CA LYS A 3 -8.24 89.97 4.73
C LYS A 3 -9.01 89.26 3.60
N GLY A 4 -9.63 88.09 3.73
CA GLY A 4 -10.34 87.55 4.90
C GLY A 4 -11.79 88.01 4.86
N LYS A 5 -12.65 87.31 4.09
CA LYS A 5 -14.11 87.32 4.30
C LYS A 5 -14.70 85.92 4.07
N ASN A 6 -15.19 85.39 5.20
CA ASN A 6 -16.01 84.21 5.35
C ASN A 6 -17.33 84.33 4.59
N LYS A 7 -17.80 83.22 4.01
CA LYS A 7 -19.23 82.96 3.84
C LYS A 7 -19.54 81.52 4.28
N LYS A 8 -20.26 81.42 5.40
CA LYS A 8 -20.91 80.19 5.90
C LYS A 8 -22.08 79.83 4.98
N GLU A 9 -22.37 78.52 4.92
CA GLU A 9 -23.66 77.83 4.62
C GLU A 9 -23.35 76.60 3.75
N LYS A 10 -23.82 75.36 3.97
CA LYS A 10 -24.72 74.71 4.93
C LYS A 10 -24.29 73.23 4.92
N LYS A 11 -24.03 72.61 6.08
CA LYS A 11 -23.85 71.14 6.15
C LYS A 11 -25.23 70.49 6.01
N ALA A 12 -25.49 69.86 4.88
CA ALA A 12 -26.61 68.94 4.73
C ALA A 12 -26.24 67.61 5.41
N ASP A 13 -27.00 67.25 6.44
CA ASP A 13 -26.96 65.97 7.13
C ASP A 13 -27.50 64.88 6.18
N LYS A 14 -26.61 64.17 5.49
CA LYS A 14 -26.98 63.00 4.67
C LYS A 14 -27.21 61.81 5.60
N LYS A 15 -28.46 61.66 6.08
CA LYS A 15 -28.95 60.40 6.63
C LYS A 15 -28.81 59.32 5.56
N ASN A 16 -27.98 58.32 5.83
CA ASN A 16 -27.74 57.18 4.96
C ASN A 16 -29.03 56.32 4.93
N PRO A 17 -29.71 56.12 3.79
CA PRO A 17 -30.92 55.32 3.77
C PRO A 17 -30.57 53.86 4.03
N LYS A 18 -31.13 53.28 5.09
CA LYS A 18 -31.02 51.84 5.36
C LYS A 18 -31.66 51.08 4.20
N ARG A 19 -30.85 50.30 3.47
CA ARG A 19 -31.32 49.40 2.40
C ARG A 19 -32.40 48.47 2.98
N PRO A 20 -33.60 48.43 2.40
CA PRO A 20 -34.62 47.48 2.85
C PRO A 20 -34.13 46.06 2.54
N SER A 21 -34.19 45.19 3.55
CA SER A 21 -33.82 43.79 3.43
C SER A 21 -34.69 43.09 2.39
N THR A 22 -34.08 42.50 1.37
CA THR A 22 -34.81 41.72 0.36
C THR A 22 -34.99 40.27 0.81
N PRO A 23 -35.99 39.54 0.29
CA PRO A 23 -36.16 38.11 0.57
C PRO A 23 -34.91 37.27 0.26
N GLU A 24 -34.08 37.72 -0.69
CA GLU A 24 -32.79 37.10 -1.03
C GLU A 24 -31.77 37.26 0.10
N ASP A 25 -31.69 38.44 0.73
CA ASP A 25 -30.82 38.69 1.88
C ASP A 25 -31.17 37.76 3.06
N PHE A 26 -32.46 37.47 3.25
CA PHE A 26 -32.92 36.48 4.24
C PHE A 26 -32.52 35.05 3.89
N PHE A 27 -32.64 34.65 2.63
CA PHE A 27 -32.25 33.31 2.17
C PHE A 27 -30.74 33.09 2.28
N PHE A 28 -29.92 34.08 1.90
CA PHE A 28 -28.47 34.04 2.09
C PHE A 28 -28.09 33.96 3.57
N GLY A 29 -28.73 34.74 4.43
CA GLY A 29 -28.53 34.68 5.88
C GLY A 29 -28.88 33.29 6.46
N PHE A 30 -29.99 32.70 6.00
CA PHE A 30 -30.40 31.36 6.39
C PHE A 30 -29.38 30.30 5.96
N LEU A 31 -28.92 30.32 4.70
CA LEU A 31 -27.92 29.37 4.19
C LEU A 31 -26.59 29.44 4.94
N VAL A 32 -26.11 30.64 5.26
CA VAL A 32 -24.89 30.83 6.06
C VAL A 32 -25.08 30.25 7.47
N SER A 33 -26.24 30.49 8.10
CA SER A 33 -26.52 29.97 9.44
C SER A 33 -26.57 28.43 9.48
N VAL A 34 -27.22 27.79 8.50
CA VAL A 34 -27.30 26.33 8.38
C VAL A 34 -25.92 25.74 8.11
N SER A 35 -25.10 26.39 7.29
CA SER A 35 -23.74 25.94 6.97
C SER A 35 -22.82 25.97 8.20
N LEU A 36 -22.92 27.02 9.02
CA LEU A 36 -22.15 27.15 10.26
C LEU A 36 -22.58 26.12 11.31
N VAL A 37 -23.88 25.88 11.45
CA VAL A 37 -24.42 24.83 12.35
C VAL A 37 -23.97 23.45 11.89
N PHE A 38 -24.04 23.16 10.59
CA PHE A 38 -23.58 21.89 10.03
C PHE A 38 -22.07 21.68 10.24
N ALA A 39 -21.25 22.70 10.02
CA ALA A 39 -19.81 22.65 10.28
C ALA A 39 -19.50 22.40 11.77
N PHE A 40 -20.25 23.03 12.67
CA PHE A 40 -20.10 22.84 14.11
C PHE A 40 -20.51 21.42 14.55
N LEU A 41 -21.62 20.88 14.02
CA LEU A 41 -22.05 19.50 14.26
C LEU A 41 -21.03 18.48 13.73
N CYS A 42 -20.44 18.72 12.55
CA CYS A 42 -19.34 17.92 12.02
C CYS A 42 -18.10 17.97 12.93
N PHE A 43 -17.74 19.13 13.49
CA PHE A 43 -16.62 19.23 14.43
C PHE A 43 -16.87 18.49 15.75
N LEU A 44 -18.08 18.59 16.31
CA LEU A 44 -18.46 17.87 17.54
C LEU A 44 -18.46 16.35 17.35
N SER A 45 -18.96 15.87 16.20
CA SER A 45 -18.97 14.44 15.88
C SER A 45 -17.57 13.88 15.66
N VAL A 46 -16.63 14.66 15.14
CA VAL A 46 -15.22 14.24 15.02
C VAL A 46 -14.51 14.18 16.37
N ALA A 47 -14.79 15.10 17.29
CA ALA A 47 -14.19 15.12 18.64
C ALA A 47 -14.67 13.97 19.54
N ALA A 48 -15.87 13.44 19.31
CA ALA A 48 -16.44 12.32 20.06
C ALA A 48 -15.96 10.93 19.59
N ILE A 49 -15.16 10.86 18.51
CA ILE A 49 -14.56 9.60 18.07
C ILE A 49 -13.29 9.39 18.92
N PRO A 50 -13.26 8.41 19.84
CA PRO A 50 -12.00 7.97 20.40
C PRO A 50 -11.16 7.45 19.22
N VAL A 51 -10.12 8.19 18.84
CA VAL A 51 -9.10 7.72 17.90
C VAL A 51 -8.32 6.64 18.63
N SER A 52 -8.89 5.45 18.71
CA SER A 52 -8.13 4.24 18.97
C SER A 52 -7.21 4.03 17.78
N LEU A 53 -5.98 4.55 17.88
CA LEU A 53 -4.85 4.08 17.09
C LEU A 53 -4.90 2.55 17.16
N PRO A 54 -4.96 1.83 16.02
CA PRO A 54 -5.00 0.38 16.04
C PRO A 54 -3.72 -0.10 16.75
N GLN A 55 -3.89 -0.55 17.99
CA GLN A 55 -2.78 -1.02 18.79
C GLN A 55 -2.24 -2.30 18.13
N VAL A 56 -0.93 -2.24 17.91
CA VAL A 56 -0.03 -3.16 17.23
C VAL A 56 -0.18 -4.61 17.73
N THR A 57 -1.21 -5.32 17.28
CA THR A 57 -1.29 -6.79 17.36
C THR A 57 -0.36 -7.45 16.32
N GLU A 58 0.08 -6.68 15.31
CA GLU A 58 1.05 -7.08 14.27
C GLU A 58 2.44 -7.47 14.83
N ALA A 59 2.95 -6.79 15.88
CA ALA A 59 4.35 -6.92 16.29
C ALA A 59 4.69 -8.31 16.86
N LYS A 60 3.82 -8.90 17.69
CA LYS A 60 4.12 -10.18 18.36
C LYS A 60 4.03 -11.37 17.40
N GLY A 61 3.02 -11.38 16.52
CA GLY A 61 2.87 -12.40 15.47
C GLY A 61 3.94 -12.29 14.36
N SER A 62 4.34 -11.06 14.01
CA SER A 62 5.41 -10.81 13.05
C SER A 62 6.77 -11.29 13.56
N ALA A 63 7.10 -11.07 14.83
CA ALA A 63 8.42 -11.43 15.38
C ALA A 63 8.68 -12.95 15.40
N ALA A 64 7.71 -13.76 15.84
CA ALA A 64 7.85 -15.22 15.85
C ALA A 64 7.96 -15.79 14.42
N LYS A 65 7.15 -15.27 13.49
CA LYS A 65 7.19 -15.65 12.08
C LYS A 65 8.50 -15.25 11.42
N GLU A 66 9.01 -14.05 11.71
CA GLU A 66 10.33 -13.60 11.24
C GLU A 66 11.43 -14.55 11.72
N LYS A 67 11.43 -14.92 13.01
CA LYS A 67 12.41 -15.87 13.56
C LYS A 67 12.36 -17.22 12.85
N ASN A 68 11.16 -17.74 12.56
CA ASN A 68 11.00 -18.99 11.81
C ASN A 68 11.55 -18.86 10.38
N ILE A 69 11.19 -17.78 9.67
CA ILE A 69 11.67 -17.52 8.32
C ILE A 69 13.20 -17.42 8.30
N ARG A 70 13.79 -16.61 9.20
CA ARG A 70 15.26 -16.46 9.32
C ARG A 70 15.95 -17.80 9.57
N LYS A 71 15.41 -18.63 10.47
CA LYS A 71 15.96 -19.97 10.73
C LYS A 71 15.95 -20.83 9.46
N LEU A 72 14.88 -20.75 8.66
CA LEU A 72 14.71 -21.55 7.45
C LEU A 72 15.65 -21.12 6.32
N VAL A 73 15.88 -19.81 6.18
CA VAL A 73 16.67 -19.23 5.07
C VAL A 73 18.08 -18.81 5.46
N LYS A 74 18.55 -19.22 6.64
CA LYS A 74 19.84 -18.81 7.20
C LYS A 74 20.98 -19.10 6.22
N GLY A 75 21.81 -18.09 5.96
CA GLY A 75 22.97 -18.18 5.06
C GLY A 75 22.64 -18.05 3.58
N TYR A 76 21.39 -17.72 3.22
CA TYR A 76 20.99 -17.45 1.84
C TYR A 76 20.71 -15.95 1.64
N PRO A 77 20.85 -15.42 0.41
CA PRO A 77 20.59 -14.00 0.14
C PRO A 77 19.22 -13.50 0.61
N ILE A 78 18.15 -14.32 0.51
CA ILE A 78 16.81 -13.94 0.99
C ILE A 78 16.71 -13.65 2.50
N GLU A 79 17.72 -14.00 3.31
CA GLU A 79 17.72 -13.73 4.75
C GLU A 79 17.54 -12.24 5.07
N GLU A 80 18.11 -11.35 4.25
CA GLU A 80 17.94 -9.89 4.39
C GLU A 80 16.48 -9.44 4.20
N MET A 81 15.68 -10.23 3.48
CA MET A 81 14.27 -9.97 3.20
C MET A 81 13.34 -10.48 4.31
N ALA A 82 13.84 -11.28 5.27
CA ALA A 82 13.01 -12.01 6.22
C ALA A 82 12.04 -11.11 7.01
N SER A 83 12.50 -9.95 7.48
CA SER A 83 11.62 -9.01 8.20
C SER A 83 10.51 -8.45 7.31
N HIS A 84 10.82 -8.17 6.04
CA HIS A 84 9.85 -7.66 5.07
C HIS A 84 8.81 -8.73 4.70
N ILE A 85 9.24 -9.99 4.58
CA ILE A 85 8.37 -11.13 4.31
C ILE A 85 7.47 -11.41 5.52
N ALA A 86 8.01 -11.31 6.74
CA ALA A 86 7.24 -11.54 7.96
C ALA A 86 6.13 -10.51 8.19
N ARG A 87 6.18 -9.32 7.59
CA ARG A 87 5.07 -8.36 7.65
C ARG A 87 3.95 -8.64 6.64
N LYS A 88 4.05 -9.68 5.82
CA LYS A 88 2.96 -10.11 4.93
C LYS A 88 2.02 -11.06 5.67
N ASP A 89 0.80 -11.21 5.17
CA ASP A 89 -0.14 -12.22 5.70
C ASP A 89 0.48 -13.63 5.60
N LYS A 90 -0.03 -14.57 6.42
CA LYS A 90 0.57 -15.90 6.58
C LYS A 90 0.78 -16.64 5.26
N LYS A 91 -0.25 -16.68 4.39
CA LYS A 91 -0.18 -17.38 3.11
C LYS A 91 0.79 -16.69 2.15
N THR A 92 0.73 -15.37 2.03
CA THR A 92 1.65 -14.60 1.18
C THR A 92 3.11 -14.78 1.63
N ALA A 93 3.39 -14.71 2.93
CA ALA A 93 4.73 -14.92 3.48
C ALA A 93 5.24 -16.34 3.17
N ALA A 94 4.39 -17.36 3.35
CA ALA A 94 4.74 -18.74 3.03
C ALA A 94 5.04 -18.95 1.54
N PHE A 95 4.22 -18.39 0.64
CA PHE A 95 4.48 -18.46 -0.80
C PHE A 95 5.74 -17.69 -1.21
N LEU A 96 6.00 -16.51 -0.63
CA LEU A 96 7.24 -15.76 -0.89
C LEU A 96 8.47 -16.63 -0.60
N VAL A 97 8.53 -17.28 0.56
CA VAL A 97 9.68 -18.13 0.90
C VAL A 97 9.75 -19.39 0.03
N ALA A 98 8.61 -20.03 -0.21
CA ALA A 98 8.55 -21.30 -0.92
C ALA A 98 8.88 -21.18 -2.41
N ILE A 99 8.31 -20.17 -3.09
CA ILE A 99 8.60 -19.90 -4.50
C ILE A 99 10.06 -19.47 -4.65
N ALA A 100 10.58 -18.63 -3.74
CA ALA A 100 11.97 -18.22 -3.82
C ALA A 100 12.96 -19.40 -3.71
N LYS A 101 12.65 -20.40 -2.89
CA LYS A 101 13.44 -21.63 -2.83
C LYS A 101 13.46 -22.33 -4.18
N LYS A 102 12.30 -22.38 -4.83
CA LYS A 102 12.12 -23.12 -6.08
C LYS A 102 12.75 -22.42 -7.28
N GLU A 103 12.62 -21.10 -7.37
CA GLU A 103 13.01 -20.33 -8.55
C GLU A 103 14.48 -19.90 -8.55
N SER A 104 15.09 -19.73 -7.37
CA SER A 104 16.46 -19.21 -7.27
C SER A 104 17.30 -19.86 -6.20
N ASN A 105 16.80 -20.93 -5.55
CA ASN A 105 17.40 -21.47 -4.35
C ASN A 105 17.63 -20.38 -3.28
N TRP A 106 16.59 -19.60 -2.99
CA TRP A 106 16.63 -18.47 -2.05
C TRP A 106 17.64 -17.37 -2.41
N GLY A 107 17.86 -17.18 -3.70
CA GLY A 107 18.68 -16.09 -4.24
C GLY A 107 20.09 -16.48 -4.67
N ILE A 108 20.53 -17.73 -4.45
CA ILE A 108 21.83 -18.22 -4.95
C ILE A 108 21.90 -18.11 -6.47
N TYR A 109 20.81 -18.44 -7.16
CA TYR A 109 20.69 -18.34 -8.62
C TYR A 109 19.73 -17.19 -8.94
N SER A 110 20.17 -15.96 -8.73
CA SER A 110 19.37 -14.76 -8.99
C SER A 110 20.01 -13.88 -10.06
N PRO A 111 19.22 -13.08 -10.80
CA PRO A 111 19.77 -12.16 -11.77
C PRO A 111 20.60 -11.07 -11.06
N GLU A 112 21.63 -10.63 -11.76
CA GLU A 112 22.46 -9.51 -11.37
C GLU A 112 22.51 -8.49 -12.50
N LYS A 113 22.72 -7.23 -12.15
CA LYS A 113 22.89 -6.13 -13.11
C LYS A 113 24.06 -5.29 -12.65
N ASN A 114 25.08 -5.17 -13.51
CA ASN A 114 26.32 -4.44 -13.22
C ASN A 114 27.03 -4.94 -11.94
N GLY A 115 27.08 -6.26 -11.75
CA GLY A 115 27.71 -6.89 -10.57
C GLY A 115 26.95 -6.68 -9.25
N LYS A 116 25.70 -6.21 -9.30
CA LYS A 116 24.83 -6.02 -8.13
C LYS A 116 23.63 -6.94 -8.22
N SER A 117 23.21 -7.48 -7.08
CA SER A 117 22.00 -8.29 -6.98
C SER A 117 20.78 -7.48 -7.40
N CYS A 118 19.90 -8.11 -8.19
CA CYS A 118 18.60 -7.55 -8.55
C CYS A 118 17.50 -7.82 -7.52
N TYR A 119 17.82 -8.52 -6.42
CA TYR A 119 16.86 -8.90 -5.37
C TYR A 119 15.64 -9.67 -5.89
N ASN A 120 15.74 -10.31 -7.07
CA ASN A 120 14.64 -11.03 -7.70
C ASN A 120 14.82 -12.54 -7.51
N TYR A 121 14.22 -13.06 -6.46
CA TYR A 121 14.37 -14.47 -6.09
C TYR A 121 13.22 -15.35 -6.59
N TRP A 122 12.24 -14.77 -7.27
CA TRP A 122 10.99 -15.43 -7.67
C TRP A 122 10.85 -15.62 -9.18
N GLY A 123 11.87 -15.26 -9.96
CA GLY A 123 11.80 -15.25 -11.42
C GLY A 123 10.77 -14.24 -11.95
N TYR A 124 10.50 -13.17 -11.21
CA TYR A 124 9.47 -12.20 -11.55
C TYR A 124 9.85 -11.40 -12.81
N ARG A 125 8.92 -11.29 -13.76
CA ARG A 125 9.06 -10.52 -15.00
C ARG A 125 8.01 -9.42 -15.04
N GLY A 126 8.36 -8.26 -14.52
CA GLY A 126 7.54 -7.05 -14.54
C GLY A 126 8.33 -5.82 -14.98
N PRO A 127 7.73 -4.62 -14.89
CA PRO A 127 8.29 -3.39 -15.46
C PRO A 127 9.50 -2.83 -14.68
N GLU A 128 9.80 -3.37 -13.50
CA GLU A 128 10.84 -2.84 -12.61
C GLU A 128 12.25 -3.06 -13.20
N ASN A 129 12.80 -2.03 -13.85
CA ASN A 129 14.16 -1.96 -14.39
C ASN A 129 14.65 -3.30 -14.99
N PRO A 130 14.01 -3.81 -16.06
CA PRO A 130 14.27 -5.16 -16.54
C PRO A 130 15.74 -5.37 -16.93
N THR A 131 16.22 -6.59 -16.71
CA THR A 131 17.47 -7.10 -17.28
C THR A 131 17.28 -7.34 -18.77
N SER A 132 18.38 -7.58 -19.51
CA SER A 132 18.32 -7.99 -20.92
C SER A 132 17.50 -9.28 -21.13
N SER A 133 17.47 -10.16 -20.13
CA SER A 133 16.67 -11.39 -20.11
C SER A 133 15.21 -11.20 -19.66
N GLY A 134 14.79 -9.96 -19.40
CA GLY A 134 13.42 -9.58 -19.04
C GLY A 134 13.04 -9.82 -17.57
N TYR A 135 13.97 -10.26 -16.72
CA TYR A 135 13.71 -10.33 -15.28
C TYR A 135 13.73 -8.94 -14.66
N SER A 136 12.83 -8.68 -13.73
CA SER A 136 12.86 -7.42 -12.98
C SER A 136 14.12 -7.29 -12.14
N CYS A 137 14.66 -6.08 -12.05
CA CYS A 137 15.79 -5.74 -11.19
C CYS A 137 15.36 -4.70 -10.15
N PHE A 138 15.07 -5.17 -8.94
CA PHE A 138 14.56 -4.31 -7.88
C PHE A 138 15.69 -3.50 -7.24
N SER A 139 15.35 -2.30 -6.77
CA SER A 139 16.31 -1.38 -6.13
C SER A 139 16.67 -1.75 -4.70
N SER A 140 15.86 -2.58 -4.02
CA SER A 140 16.12 -2.99 -2.64
C SER A 140 15.35 -4.26 -2.24
N PRO A 141 15.75 -4.94 -1.15
CA PRO A 141 15.03 -6.07 -0.58
C PRO A 141 13.56 -5.75 -0.27
N ARG A 142 13.31 -4.58 0.34
CA ARG A 142 11.96 -4.09 0.65
C ARG A 142 11.12 -3.91 -0.60
N HIS A 143 11.71 -3.33 -1.65
CA HIS A 143 11.02 -3.08 -2.90
C HIS A 143 10.58 -4.41 -3.56
N ALA A 144 11.50 -5.37 -3.67
CA ALA A 144 11.22 -6.69 -4.23
C ALA A 144 10.07 -7.40 -3.49
N VAL A 145 10.15 -7.49 -2.16
CA VAL A 145 9.12 -8.13 -1.32
C VAL A 145 7.76 -7.42 -1.42
N ASN A 146 7.75 -6.10 -1.60
CA ASN A 146 6.51 -5.35 -1.76
C ASN A 146 5.84 -5.64 -3.11
N VAL A 147 6.59 -5.61 -4.21
CA VAL A 147 6.05 -5.85 -5.56
C VAL A 147 5.60 -7.30 -5.71
N VAL A 148 6.49 -8.25 -5.43
CA VAL A 148 6.18 -9.69 -5.54
C VAL A 148 5.11 -10.09 -4.55
N GLY A 149 5.21 -9.63 -3.29
CA GLY A 149 4.23 -9.91 -2.26
C GLY A 149 2.84 -9.38 -2.61
N LYS A 150 2.74 -8.20 -3.26
CA LYS A 150 1.45 -7.67 -3.75
C LYS A 150 0.87 -8.58 -4.83
N ARG A 151 1.68 -9.05 -5.78
CA ARG A 151 1.21 -10.00 -6.82
C ARG A 151 0.71 -11.30 -6.22
N ILE A 152 1.48 -11.92 -5.32
CA ILE A 152 1.09 -13.17 -4.64
C ILE A 152 -0.19 -12.96 -3.82
N LYS A 153 -0.28 -11.85 -3.06
CA LYS A 153 -1.48 -11.52 -2.29
C LYS A 153 -2.73 -11.44 -3.18
N ASN A 154 -2.60 -10.84 -4.37
CA ASN A 154 -3.71 -10.75 -5.32
C ASN A 154 -4.12 -12.14 -5.85
N LEU A 155 -3.18 -13.05 -6.05
CA LEU A 155 -3.48 -14.45 -6.43
C LEU A 155 -4.21 -15.18 -5.30
N VAL A 156 -3.71 -15.06 -4.07
CA VAL A 156 -4.34 -15.65 -2.88
C VAL A 156 -5.77 -15.11 -2.69
N ALA A 157 -5.99 -13.81 -2.91
CA ALA A 157 -7.32 -13.21 -2.86
C ALA A 157 -8.29 -13.77 -3.91
N GLN A 158 -7.77 -14.21 -5.06
CA GLN A 158 -8.50 -14.89 -6.14
C GLN A 158 -8.64 -16.40 -5.90
N LYS A 159 -8.42 -16.89 -4.68
CA LYS A 159 -8.47 -18.32 -4.31
C LYS A 159 -7.39 -19.18 -4.99
N VAL A 160 -6.34 -18.57 -5.53
CA VAL A 160 -5.11 -19.27 -5.92
C VAL A 160 -4.25 -19.37 -4.67
N ASP A 161 -4.61 -20.25 -3.74
CA ASP A 161 -4.07 -20.23 -2.38
C ASP A 161 -3.55 -21.58 -1.86
N THR A 162 -3.49 -22.58 -2.73
CA THR A 162 -2.73 -23.83 -2.54
C THR A 162 -1.49 -23.88 -3.44
N PRO A 163 -0.44 -24.65 -3.08
CA PRO A 163 0.71 -24.88 -3.95
C PRO A 163 0.36 -25.40 -5.34
N ARG A 164 -0.74 -26.16 -5.47
CA ARG A 164 -1.20 -26.70 -6.75
C ARG A 164 -1.78 -25.61 -7.65
N GLU A 165 -2.57 -24.71 -7.10
CA GLU A 165 -3.14 -23.57 -7.84
C GLU A 165 -2.05 -22.53 -8.14
N MET A 166 -1.13 -22.32 -7.19
CA MET A 166 -0.03 -21.34 -7.30
C MET A 166 0.96 -21.67 -8.42
N VAL A 167 0.84 -22.81 -9.11
CA VAL A 167 1.52 -23.06 -10.40
C VAL A 167 1.21 -21.96 -11.42
N MET A 168 0.10 -21.25 -11.27
CA MET A 168 -0.20 -20.02 -12.02
C MET A 168 0.94 -18.99 -11.97
N TRP A 169 1.73 -18.94 -10.89
CA TRP A 169 2.94 -18.11 -10.81
C TRP A 169 3.96 -18.46 -11.90
N LYS A 170 4.15 -19.76 -12.16
CA LYS A 170 5.20 -20.28 -13.06
C LYS A 170 4.85 -20.11 -14.53
N CYS A 171 3.61 -20.38 -14.91
CA CYS A 171 3.22 -20.53 -16.32
C CYS A 171 1.82 -19.98 -16.65
N GLY A 172 1.24 -19.18 -15.75
CA GLY A 172 -0.06 -18.56 -15.96
C GLY A 172 -1.19 -19.57 -16.15
N ASP A 173 -2.20 -19.18 -16.91
CA ASP A 173 -3.45 -19.95 -17.09
C ASP A 173 -3.27 -21.24 -17.91
N ALA A 174 -2.19 -21.35 -18.68
CA ALA A 174 -1.92 -22.54 -19.49
C ALA A 174 -1.70 -23.79 -18.60
N CYS A 175 -1.10 -23.62 -17.42
CA CYS A 175 -0.81 -24.72 -16.51
C CYS A 175 -1.98 -25.13 -15.62
N THR A 176 -2.89 -24.21 -15.31
CA THR A 176 -4.09 -24.53 -14.53
C THR A 176 -5.06 -25.36 -15.37
N ARG A 177 -5.22 -25.03 -16.66
CA ARG A 177 -6.09 -25.77 -17.61
C ARG A 177 -5.61 -27.20 -17.90
N SER A 178 -4.30 -27.44 -17.90
CA SER A 178 -3.71 -28.76 -18.13
C SER A 178 -3.59 -29.62 -16.86
N GLY A 179 -3.96 -29.07 -15.69
CA GLY A 179 -3.94 -29.76 -14.40
C GLY A 179 -2.56 -29.87 -13.74
N ALA A 180 -1.62 -29.01 -14.13
CA ALA A 180 -0.25 -28.95 -13.61
C ALA A 180 0.54 -30.28 -13.69
N ARG A 181 0.17 -31.20 -14.59
CA ARG A 181 0.78 -32.54 -14.67
C ARG A 181 2.29 -32.50 -14.92
N GLY A 182 2.77 -31.59 -15.78
CA GLY A 182 4.20 -31.34 -15.98
C GLY A 182 4.90 -30.63 -14.81
N GLU A 183 4.14 -30.10 -13.85
CA GLU A 183 4.62 -29.24 -12.77
C GLU A 183 4.53 -29.91 -11.39
N ALA A 184 4.29 -31.22 -11.34
CA ALA A 184 4.14 -31.96 -10.07
C ALA A 184 5.36 -31.79 -9.15
N LYS A 185 6.57 -31.78 -9.70
CA LYS A 185 7.81 -31.51 -8.95
C LYS A 185 7.80 -30.09 -8.37
N TRP A 186 7.38 -29.10 -9.14
CA TRP A 186 7.31 -27.72 -8.68
C TRP A 186 6.30 -27.58 -7.54
N VAL A 187 5.10 -28.15 -7.69
CA VAL A 187 4.04 -28.15 -6.66
C VAL A 187 4.55 -28.80 -5.37
N ARG A 188 5.23 -29.94 -5.47
CA ARG A 188 5.79 -30.65 -4.32
C ARG A 188 6.86 -29.83 -3.62
N ASP A 189 7.81 -29.28 -4.38
CA ASP A 189 8.91 -28.48 -3.83
C ASP A 189 8.35 -27.23 -3.12
N VAL A 190 7.46 -26.47 -3.77
CA VAL A 190 6.81 -25.29 -3.17
C VAL A 190 5.95 -25.68 -1.98
N GLY A 191 5.16 -26.76 -2.08
CA GLY A 191 4.30 -27.22 -1.00
C GLY A 191 5.07 -27.62 0.26
N PHE A 192 6.25 -28.21 0.11
CA PHE A 192 7.11 -28.57 1.24
C PHE A 192 7.56 -27.34 2.01
N TYR A 193 8.09 -26.31 1.34
CA TYR A 193 8.55 -25.09 2.00
C TYR A 193 7.40 -24.20 2.48
N TYR A 194 6.28 -24.19 1.77
CA TYR A 194 5.06 -23.49 2.18
C TYR A 194 4.58 -23.97 3.55
N LYS A 195 4.53 -25.29 3.77
CA LYS A 195 4.16 -25.91 5.05
C LYS A 195 5.18 -25.65 6.18
N LYS A 196 6.45 -25.37 5.87
CA LYS A 196 7.46 -25.04 6.89
C LYS A 196 7.32 -23.62 7.43
N VAL A 197 6.63 -22.73 6.71
CA VAL A 197 6.46 -21.33 7.10
C VAL A 197 5.11 -21.06 7.78
N LEU A 198 4.06 -21.77 7.35
CA LEU A 198 2.73 -21.74 7.98
C LEU A 198 2.73 -22.36 9.37
#